data_AF-A0A533XFS8-F1
#
_entry.id   AF-A0A533XFS8-F1
#
_cell.length_a   1.000
_cell.length_b   1.000
_cell.length_c   1.000
_cell.angle_alpha   90.00
_cell.angle_beta   90.00
_cell.angle_gamma   90.00
#
_symmetry.space_group_name_H-M   'P 1'
#
loop_
_entity.id
_entity.type
_entity.pdbx_description
1 polymer ?
#
loop_
_entity_poly.entity_id
_entity_poly.type
_entity_poly.pdbx_seq_one_letter_code
_entity_poly.pdbx_strand_id
1 'polypeptide(L)' 'MDGCGETKFIGVYTTRQAAEDATRRLQVTPGFRDHPAEFSVDEFPLDLDHWTEGFVTEASV' A
#
# COMPACT_ATOMS: atom_id res chain seq x y z
N MET A 1 0.80 -2.65 -24.12
CA MET A 1 0.86 -1.91 -22.83
C MET A 1 0.43 -2.92 -21.82
N ASP A 2 1.40 -3.66 -21.29
CA ASP A 2 1.16 -4.92 -20.61
C ASP A 2 1.64 -4.75 -19.17
N GLY A 3 0.74 -5.00 -18.23
CA GLY A 3 0.96 -4.91 -16.79
C GLY A 3 0.34 -3.65 -16.16
N CYS A 4 -0.94 -3.72 -15.79
CA CYS A 4 -1.47 -2.84 -14.76
C CYS A 4 -0.63 -3.05 -13.50
N GLY A 5 0.10 -2.03 -13.05
CA GLY A 5 0.86 -2.10 -11.81
C GLY A 5 -0.09 -2.28 -10.64
N GLU A 6 -0.27 -3.53 -10.20
CA GLU A 6 -1.06 -3.82 -9.00
C GLU A 6 -0.26 -3.43 -7.76
N THR A 7 -0.66 -2.34 -7.11
CA THR A 7 -0.11 -1.99 -5.80
C THR A 7 -0.72 -2.91 -4.73
N LYS A 8 0.14 -3.58 -3.96
CA LYS A 8 -0.30 -4.43 -2.83
C LYS A 8 -0.24 -3.62 -1.54
N PHE A 9 -1.36 -3.53 -0.85
CA PHE A 9 -1.41 -2.92 0.48
C PHE A 9 -0.89 -3.90 1.53
N ILE A 10 0.25 -3.57 2.14
CA ILE A 10 0.94 -4.46 3.09
C ILE A 10 0.60 -4.21 4.56
N GLY A 11 0.12 -3.01 4.92
CA GLY A 11 -0.33 -2.70 6.28
C GLY A 11 -0.19 -1.22 6.67
N VAL A 12 -0.77 -0.89 7.83
CA VAL A 12 -0.68 0.41 8.50
C VAL A 12 0.07 0.26 9.81
N TYR A 13 0.95 1.20 10.12
CA TYR A 13 1.76 1.20 11.33
C TYR A 13 1.68 2.55 12.03
N THR A 14 1.73 2.55 13.36
CA THR A 14 1.67 3.77 14.19
C THR A 14 2.95 4.61 14.13
N THR A 15 4.05 4.02 13.67
CA THR A 15 5.33 4.72 13.51
C THR A 15 5.97 4.36 12.17
N ARG A 16 6.70 5.33 11.61
CA ARG A 16 7.51 5.11 10.40
C ARG A 16 8.48 3.95 10.56
N GLN A 17 9.11 3.83 11.73
CA GLN A 17 10.10 2.77 11.98
C GLN A 17 9.47 1.37 11.86
N ALA A 18 8.26 1.18 12.39
CA ALA A 18 7.55 -0.08 12.29
C ALA A 18 7.14 -0.42 10.85
N ALA A 19 6.77 0.59 10.05
CA ALA A 19 6.52 0.40 8.62
C ALA A 19 7.78 -0.01 7.87
N GLU A 20 8.93 0.61 8.16
CA GLU A 20 10.22 0.24 7.58
C GLU A 20 10.67 -1.18 7.97
N ASP A 21 10.44 -1.60 9.22
CA ASP A 21 10.70 -2.97 9.67
C ASP A 21 9.84 -3.99 8.93
N ALA A 22 8.57 -3.67 8.69
CA ALA A 22 7.69 -4.53 7.91
C ALA A 22 8.16 -4.66 6.45
N THR A 23 8.56 -3.55 5.84
CA THR A 23 9.17 -3.52 4.51
C THR A 23 10.42 -4.40 4.46
N ARG A 24 11.37 -4.25 5.39
CA ARG A 24 12.58 -5.09 5.47
C ARG A 24 12.26 -6.58 5.58
N ARG A 25 11.26 -6.95 6.40
CA ARG A 25 10.82 -8.34 6.56
C ARG A 25 10.20 -8.93 5.28
N LEU A 26 9.43 -8.14 4.55
CA LEU A 26 8.75 -8.59 3.33
C LEU A 26 9.68 -8.60 2.11
N GLN A 27 10.67 -7.71 2.04
CA GLN A 27 11.65 -7.63 0.95
C GLN A 27 12.39 -8.95 0.68
N VAL A 28 12.49 -9.87 1.64
CA VAL A 28 13.20 -11.15 1.45
C VAL A 28 12.27 -12.31 1.07
N THR A 29 10.96 -12.08 1.03
CA THR A 29 9.98 -13.13 0.74
C THR A 29 9.86 -13.39 -0.77
N PRO A 30 9.51 -14.62 -1.21
CA PRO A 30 9.33 -14.93 -2.63
C PRO A 30 8.33 -13.98 -3.31
N GLY A 31 8.62 -13.55 -4.53
CA GLY A 31 7.82 -12.55 -5.25
C GLY A 31 8.24 -11.12 -4.92
N PHE A 32 8.28 -10.76 -3.63
CA PHE A 32 8.72 -9.41 -3.22
C PHE A 32 10.22 -9.18 -3.37
N ARG A 33 11.03 -10.22 -3.16
CA ARG A 33 12.50 -10.13 -3.30
C ARG A 33 12.99 -9.83 -4.71
N ASP A 34 12.16 -10.11 -5.71
CA ASP A 34 12.48 -9.87 -7.11
C ASP A 34 12.32 -8.36 -7.45
N HIS A 35 11.65 -7.60 -6.56
CA HIS A 35 11.32 -6.18 -6.69
C HIS A 35 11.57 -5.39 -5.39
N PRO A 36 12.80 -5.39 -4.82
CA PRO A 36 13.06 -4.86 -3.48
C PRO A 36 12.93 -3.32 -3.38
N ALA A 37 13.00 -2.62 -4.52
CA ALA A 37 12.89 -1.17 -4.60
C ALA A 37 11.44 -0.67 -4.76
N GLU A 38 10.46 -1.57 -4.94
CA GLU A 38 9.06 -1.20 -5.24
C GLU A 38 8.18 -1.09 -3.98
N PHE A 39 8.79 -0.78 -2.84
CA PHE A 39 8.09 -0.52 -1.58
C PHE A 39 7.96 1.00 -1.35
N SER A 40 6.77 1.46 -1.01
CA SER A 40 6.50 2.83 -0.55
C SER A 40 5.99 2.84 0.89
N VAL A 41 6.33 3.90 1.62
CA VAL A 41 5.80 4.19 2.97
C VAL A 41 5.30 5.63 2.96
N ASP A 42 4.00 5.77 3.12
CA ASP A 42 3.30 7.05 3.12
C ASP A 42 2.72 7.33 4.51
N GLU A 43 2.82 8.58 4.96
CA GLU A 43 2.33 9.02 6.27
C GLU A 43 0.92 9.60 6.12
N PHE A 44 0.00 9.18 6.98
CA PHE A 44 -1.36 9.72 7.03
C PHE A 44 -1.87 9.76 8.47
N PRO A 45 -2.73 10.74 8.83
CA PRO A 45 -3.26 10.82 10.18
C PRO A 45 -4.26 9.69 10.47
N LEU A 46 -4.12 9.12 11.67
CA LEU A 46 -5.01 8.09 12.20
C LEU A 46 -6.28 8.72 12.78
N ASP A 47 -7.31 7.90 12.99
CA ASP A 47 -8.60 8.30 13.56
C ASP A 47 -9.32 9.39 12.75
N LEU A 48 -9.15 9.37 11.42
CA LEU A 48 -9.85 10.21 10.47
C LEU A 48 -10.55 9.37 9.39
N ASP A 49 -11.69 9.87 8.93
CA ASP A 49 -12.40 9.30 7.80
C ASP A 49 -11.74 9.77 6.49
N HIS A 50 -11.01 8.87 5.83
CA HIS A 50 -10.31 9.17 4.57
C HIS A 50 -11.20 9.06 3.33
N TRP A 51 -12.33 8.37 3.43
CA TRP A 51 -13.31 8.24 2.35
C TRP A 51 -14.72 8.54 2.87
N THR A 52 -15.23 9.72 2.55
CA THR A 52 -16.51 10.24 3.06
C THR A 52 -17.62 10.29 1.99
N GLU A 53 -17.27 10.08 0.72
CA GLU A 53 -18.13 10.33 -0.44
C GLU A 53 -19.03 9.14 -0.82
N GLY A 54 -18.90 7.98 -0.16
CA GLY A 54 -19.64 6.76 -0.47
C GLY A 54 -19.12 6.03 -1.73
N PHE A 55 -19.74 4.89 -2.08
CA PHE A 55 -19.33 4.12 -3.26
C PHE A 55 -19.72 4.82 -4.56
N VAL A 56 -18.75 5.05 -5.44
CA VAL A 56 -19.03 5.43 -6.83
C VAL A 56 -19.38 4.17 -7.60
N THR A 57 -20.65 4.00 -7.94
CA THR A 57 -21.04 3.06 -9.00
C THR A 57 -20.77 3.73 -10.34
N GLU A 58 -19.97 3.12 -11.20
CA GLU A 58 -19.90 3.53 -12.61
C GLU A 58 -21.31 3.46 -13.20
N ALA A 59 -21.94 4.63 -13.36
CA ALA A 59 -23.12 4.74 -14.18
C ALA A 59 -22.65 4.64 -15.63
N SER A 60 -22.70 3.44 -16.20
CA SER A 60 -22.60 3.26 -17.65
C SER A 60 -23.78 4.01 -18.28
N VAL A 61 -23.48 5.12 -18.95
CA VAL A 61 -24.40 5.80 -19.89
C VAL A 61 -24.23 5.24 -21.29
#